data_AF-A0A8H5T1G7-F1
#
_entry.id   AF-A0A8H5T1G7-F1
#
_cell.length_a   1.000
_cell.length_b   1.000
_cell.length_c   1.000
_cell.angle_alpha   90.00
_cell.angle_beta   90.00
_cell.angle_gamma   90.00
#
_symmetry.space_group_name_H-M   'P 1'
#
loop_
_entity.id
_entity.type
_entity.pdbx_description
1 polymer ?
#
loop_
_entity_poly.entity_id
_entity_poly.type
_entity_poly.pdbx_seq_one_letter_code
_entity_poly.pdbx_strand_id
1 'polypeptide(L)'
;MWGNGQDECSIALNGVSFKIRQNLWDALYYLRKHTTGTWYWIDAICINQKDVLERNQQVRMMHHIYFRAQTVVAWLGKRYDTYDATVSKLEQLSHCRPSSGGVQSQTASKLPQPDMLSTQEGKLAEELHRDSYWNRLGIIEEIGQAQRIQVCFGSAAAVDWDQFTLFIQQHPGVHNGLERLAQQRVNKHNGSATLLKLLQTNRNAECQDRKDKIYGLVGLASDARNFKIDYNKSLFQIWTDVMEFLNLQSLFEGEDITFVGGLVKSLLMGTNYSPLQQILRPYGPEDGDDTIITNINHYKAFKLKGAMLGVVIHVGPHPREIVSNLSAVDKWIERIQANY
;
A
#
# COMPACT_ATOMS: atom_id res chain seq x y z
N MET A 1 12.02 11.90 2.21
CA MET A 1 12.15 10.42 2.15
C MET A 1 12.16 9.90 0.71
N TRP A 2 11.40 10.52 -0.18
CA TRP A 2 11.77 10.59 -1.59
C TRP A 2 12.59 11.88 -1.72
N GLY A 3 13.90 11.77 -1.95
CA GLY A 3 14.76 12.96 -2.06
C GLY A 3 14.31 13.89 -3.19
N ASN A 4 14.76 15.14 -3.16
CA ASN A 4 14.44 16.18 -4.15
C ASN A 4 15.03 15.88 -5.53
N GLY A 5 14.64 14.79 -6.20
CA GLY A 5 14.86 14.54 -7.64
C GLY A 5 16.27 14.64 -8.21
N GLN A 6 17.30 14.93 -7.41
CA GLN A 6 18.68 15.03 -7.85
C GLN A 6 19.36 13.69 -7.57
N ASP A 7 19.58 12.94 -8.64
CA ASP A 7 20.41 11.74 -8.62
C ASP A 7 21.87 12.16 -8.41
N GLU A 8 22.35 12.14 -7.16
CA GLU A 8 23.62 12.78 -6.78
C GLU A 8 24.78 11.82 -6.49
N CYS A 9 24.55 10.50 -6.40
CA CYS A 9 25.59 9.55 -5.99
C CYS A 9 25.78 8.38 -6.97
N SER A 10 27.04 7.96 -7.16
CA SER A 10 27.41 6.84 -8.02
C SER A 10 28.05 5.71 -7.22
N ILE A 11 27.66 4.47 -7.54
CA ILE A 11 28.31 3.24 -7.06
C ILE A 11 28.92 2.49 -8.24
N ALA A 12 29.84 1.57 -7.98
CA ALA A 12 30.33 0.63 -8.97
C ALA A 12 29.49 -0.66 -8.92
N LEU A 13 28.79 -0.96 -10.01
CA LEU A 13 28.03 -2.20 -10.19
C LEU A 13 28.69 -3.00 -11.32
N ASN A 14 29.29 -4.15 -10.99
CA ASN A 14 30.07 -4.96 -11.93
C ASN A 14 31.14 -4.17 -12.71
N GLY A 15 31.81 -3.22 -12.03
CA GLY A 15 32.83 -2.35 -12.62
C GLY A 15 32.29 -1.16 -13.42
N VAL A 16 30.96 -1.02 -13.55
CA VAL A 16 30.31 0.08 -14.27
C VAL A 16 29.71 1.08 -13.28
N SER A 17 29.81 2.38 -13.59
CA SER A 17 29.17 3.42 -12.79
C SER A 17 27.64 3.30 -12.87
N PHE A 18 26.98 3.20 -11.72
CA PHE A 18 25.54 3.10 -11.57
C PHE A 18 25.04 4.16 -10.60
N LYS A 19 24.04 4.94 -11.01
CA LYS A 19 23.49 6.05 -10.21
C LYS A 19 22.43 5.57 -9.23
N ILE A 20 22.49 6.07 -8.00
CA ILE A 20 21.50 5.81 -6.96
C ILE A 20 21.12 7.10 -6.23
N ARG A 21 19.97 7.08 -5.55
CA ARG A 21 19.52 8.19 -4.70
C ARG A 21 20.33 8.25 -3.40
N GLN A 22 20.45 9.45 -2.83
CA GLN A 22 21.20 9.71 -1.60
C GLN A 22 20.81 8.76 -0.45
N ASN A 23 19.51 8.52 -0.24
CA ASN A 23 19.05 7.63 0.84
C ASN A 23 19.61 6.20 0.73
N LEU A 24 19.71 5.66 -0.49
CA LEU A 24 20.28 4.33 -0.72
C LEU A 24 21.81 4.36 -0.61
N TRP A 25 22.45 5.46 -1.03
CA TRP A 25 23.88 5.62 -0.84
C TRP A 25 24.24 5.63 0.66
N ASP A 26 23.48 6.38 1.47
CA ASP A 26 23.65 6.43 2.92
C ASP A 26 23.47 5.05 3.57
N ALA A 27 22.45 4.31 3.14
CA ALA A 27 22.20 2.94 3.60
C ALA A 27 23.37 2.01 3.25
N LEU A 28 23.85 2.03 2.00
CA LEU A 28 24.98 1.20 1.56
C LEU A 28 26.27 1.55 2.31
N TYR A 29 26.51 2.84 2.56
CA TYR A 29 27.65 3.31 3.34
C TYR A 29 27.58 2.79 4.78
N TYR A 30 26.41 2.90 5.41
CA TYR A 30 26.15 2.33 6.73
C TYR A 30 26.41 0.82 6.76
N LEU A 31 25.80 0.07 5.84
CA LEU A 31 25.91 -1.39 5.77
C LEU A 31 27.37 -1.84 5.59
N ARG A 32 28.12 -1.16 4.72
CA ARG A 32 29.53 -1.46 4.47
C ARG A 32 30.41 -1.29 5.71
N LYS A 33 30.09 -0.32 6.57
CA LYS A 33 30.83 -0.06 7.81
C LYS A 33 30.52 -1.11 8.90
N HIS A 34 29.28 -1.57 8.97
CA HIS A 34 28.79 -2.43 10.05
C HIS A 34 28.81 -3.92 9.69
N THR A 35 28.95 -4.27 8.41
CA THR A 35 28.91 -5.66 7.96
C THR A 35 29.89 -5.87 6.82
N THR A 36 30.74 -6.89 6.93
CA THR A 36 31.73 -7.25 5.91
C THR A 36 31.39 -8.59 5.30
N GLY A 37 31.46 -8.69 3.96
CA GLY A 37 31.30 -9.96 3.24
C GLY A 37 29.84 -10.45 3.11
N THR A 38 28.86 -9.58 3.27
CA THR A 38 27.43 -9.92 3.14
C THR A 38 26.86 -9.45 1.81
N TRP A 39 25.95 -10.24 1.25
CA TRP A 39 25.20 -9.93 0.04
C TRP A 39 23.86 -9.32 0.39
N TYR A 40 23.50 -8.23 -0.30
CA TYR A 40 22.21 -7.57 -0.14
C TYR A 40 21.44 -7.61 -1.45
N TRP A 41 20.17 -7.98 -1.36
CA TRP A 41 19.22 -7.75 -2.44
C TRP A 41 18.52 -6.42 -2.18
N ILE A 42 18.53 -5.53 -3.18
CA ILE A 42 17.93 -4.19 -3.11
C ILE A 42 17.18 -3.99 -4.42
N ASP A 43 15.85 -3.85 -4.35
CA ASP A 43 14.95 -3.70 -5.50
C ASP A 43 15.41 -2.64 -6.53
N ALA A 44 15.89 -1.49 -6.06
CA ALA A 44 16.37 -0.40 -6.91
C ALA A 44 17.68 -0.72 -7.69
N ILE A 45 18.41 -1.78 -7.29
CA ILE A 45 19.65 -2.23 -7.94
C ILE A 45 19.42 -3.56 -8.68
N CYS A 46 18.69 -4.48 -8.07
CA CYS A 46 18.53 -5.86 -8.54
C CYS A 46 17.39 -6.02 -9.55
N ILE A 47 16.50 -5.03 -9.69
CA ILE A 47 15.40 -5.05 -10.66
C ILE A 47 15.64 -3.96 -11.70
N ASN A 48 15.62 -4.32 -12.98
CA ASN A 48 15.59 -3.33 -14.04
C ASN A 48 14.20 -2.67 -14.10
N GLN A 49 14.05 -1.53 -13.43
CA GLN A 49 12.78 -0.79 -13.36
C GLN A 49 12.27 -0.31 -14.74
N LYS A 50 13.10 -0.34 -15.79
CA LYS A 50 12.73 0.02 -17.17
C LYS A 50 12.21 -1.17 -17.98
N ASP A 51 12.47 -2.40 -17.55
CA ASP A 51 11.93 -3.60 -18.17
C ASP A 51 10.62 -3.99 -17.46
N VAL A 52 9.50 -3.73 -18.13
CA VAL A 52 8.18 -4.01 -17.56
C VAL A 52 7.93 -5.52 -17.41
N LEU A 53 8.46 -6.35 -18.30
CA LEU A 53 8.29 -7.80 -18.20
C LEU A 53 9.05 -8.34 -16.98
N GLU A 54 10.28 -7.88 -16.78
CA GLU A 54 11.05 -8.20 -15.57
C GLU A 54 10.33 -7.68 -14.32
N ARG A 55 9.92 -6.41 -14.28
CA ARG A 55 9.21 -5.81 -13.14
C ARG A 55 7.95 -6.60 -12.79
N ASN A 56 7.13 -6.98 -13.78
CA ASN A 56 5.93 -7.80 -13.59
C ASN A 56 6.27 -9.13 -12.90
N GLN A 57 7.37 -9.80 -13.30
CA GLN A 57 7.80 -11.06 -12.69
C GLN A 57 8.38 -10.86 -11.29
N GLN A 58 9.21 -9.82 -11.10
CA GLN A 58 9.87 -9.52 -9.83
C GLN A 58 8.86 -9.17 -8.74
N VAL A 59 7.89 -8.29 -9.02
CA VAL A 59 6.85 -7.92 -8.05
C VAL A 59 6.05 -9.14 -7.59
N ARG A 60 5.80 -10.11 -8.48
CA ARG A 60 5.15 -11.37 -8.09
C ARG A 60 6.01 -12.23 -7.17
N MET A 61 7.33 -12.15 -7.25
CA MET A 61 8.25 -12.97 -6.44
C MET A 61 8.77 -12.26 -5.17
N MET A 62 8.59 -10.95 -5.02
CA MET A 62 9.15 -10.16 -3.91
C MET A 62 8.81 -10.77 -2.54
N HIS A 63 7.57 -11.23 -2.34
CA HIS A 63 7.17 -11.88 -1.10
C HIS A 63 8.02 -13.11 -0.77
N HIS A 64 8.43 -13.89 -1.78
CA HIS A 64 9.33 -15.03 -1.59
C HIS A 64 10.76 -14.60 -1.27
N ILE A 65 11.24 -13.49 -1.87
CA ILE A 65 12.57 -12.94 -1.59
C ILE A 65 12.65 -12.52 -0.12
N TYR A 66 11.70 -11.68 0.34
CA TYR A 66 11.66 -11.24 1.74
C TYR A 66 11.41 -12.40 2.71
N PHE A 67 10.56 -13.35 2.35
CA PHE A 67 10.32 -14.55 3.16
C PHE A 67 11.56 -15.43 3.30
N ARG A 68 12.39 -15.54 2.24
CA ARG A 68 13.61 -16.37 2.24
C ARG A 68 14.85 -15.63 2.72
N ALA A 69 14.80 -14.31 2.82
CA ALA A 69 15.90 -13.52 3.33
C ALA A 69 16.21 -13.90 4.79
N GLN A 70 17.48 -14.15 5.09
CA GLN A 70 17.93 -14.42 6.45
C GLN A 70 17.62 -13.23 7.37
N THR A 71 17.74 -12.01 6.86
CA THR A 71 17.43 -10.77 7.59
C THR A 71 17.00 -9.70 6.60
N VAL A 72 15.95 -8.97 6.94
CA VAL A 72 15.52 -7.75 6.25
C VAL A 72 16.03 -6.56 7.05
N VAL A 73 16.69 -5.62 6.37
CA VAL A 73 17.22 -4.41 6.99
C VAL A 73 16.30 -3.23 6.69
N ALA A 74 15.72 -2.64 7.72
CA ALA A 74 14.93 -1.42 7.64
C ALA A 74 15.83 -0.21 7.92
N TRP A 75 16.08 0.63 6.91
CA TRP A 75 16.91 1.83 7.04
C TRP A 75 16.04 3.09 7.18
N LEU A 76 16.11 3.78 8.33
CA LEU A 76 15.31 5.00 8.59
C LEU A 76 16.07 6.29 8.28
N GLY A 77 17.38 6.22 8.05
CA GLY A 77 18.20 7.36 7.62
C GLY A 77 19.15 7.92 8.68
N LYS A 78 20.07 8.78 8.23
CA LYS A 78 21.10 9.44 9.07
C LYS A 78 20.59 10.56 9.96
N ARG A 79 19.35 11.03 9.77
CA ARG A 79 18.81 12.12 10.59
C ARG A 79 18.79 11.82 12.09
N TYR A 80 18.89 10.53 12.44
CA TYR A 80 18.92 10.07 13.82
C TYR A 80 20.34 9.99 14.42
N ASP A 81 21.39 10.47 13.72
CA ASP A 81 22.78 10.46 14.21
C ASP A 81 22.92 11.15 15.60
N THR A 82 22.11 12.18 15.87
CA THR A 82 22.07 12.88 17.17
C THR A 82 21.61 11.99 18.34
N TYR A 83 21.04 10.82 18.04
CA TYR A 83 20.53 9.87 19.02
C TYR A 83 21.42 8.62 19.16
N ASP A 84 22.58 8.55 18.50
CA ASP A 84 23.43 7.35 18.50
C ASP A 84 23.75 6.82 19.91
N ALA A 85 24.06 7.71 20.85
CA ALA A 85 24.32 7.32 22.25
C ALA A 85 23.10 6.71 22.95
N THR A 86 21.89 7.15 22.60
CA THR A 86 20.64 6.55 23.08
C THR A 86 20.41 5.19 22.44
N VAL A 87 20.64 5.07 21.13
CA VAL A 87 20.50 3.80 20.39
C VAL A 87 21.44 2.73 20.91
N SER A 88 22.70 3.07 21.22
CA SER A 88 23.65 2.14 21.83
C SER A 88 23.20 1.60 23.19
N LYS A 89 22.39 2.35 23.95
CA LYS A 89 21.81 1.84 25.21
C LYS A 89 20.71 0.81 24.95
N LEU A 90 19.89 1.02 23.92
CA LEU A 90 18.86 0.07 23.50
C LEU A 90 19.49 -1.27 23.06
N GLU A 91 20.63 -1.21 22.37
CA GLU A 91 21.41 -2.39 22.01
C GLU A 91 21.93 -3.14 23.25
N GLN A 92 22.52 -2.44 24.23
CA GLN A 92 23.09 -3.09 25.42
C GLN A 92 22.04 -3.84 26.24
N LEU A 93 20.81 -3.33 26.29
CA LEU A 93 19.68 -4.01 26.93
C LEU A 93 19.29 -5.32 26.20
N SER A 94 19.55 -5.41 24.89
CA SER A 94 19.24 -6.59 24.07
C SER A 94 20.16 -7.80 24.33
N HIS A 95 21.38 -7.56 24.80
CA HIS A 95 22.34 -8.62 25.12
C HIS A 95 22.10 -9.27 26.49
N CYS A 96 21.26 -8.68 27.33
CA CYS A 96 20.75 -9.29 28.56
C CYS A 96 19.50 -10.12 28.24
N ARG A 97 19.66 -11.30 27.61
CA ARG A 97 18.55 -12.26 27.53
C ARG A 97 18.15 -12.67 28.96
N PRO A 98 16.88 -12.56 29.36
CA PRO A 98 16.43 -13.21 30.58
C PRO A 98 16.54 -14.71 30.35
N SER A 99 17.39 -15.38 31.13
CA SER A 99 17.36 -16.83 31.24
C SER A 99 15.93 -17.27 31.56
N SER A 100 15.45 -18.24 30.79
CA SER A 100 14.11 -18.82 30.91
C SER A 100 13.77 -19.14 32.37
N GLY A 101 12.76 -18.45 32.91
CA GLY A 101 12.29 -18.69 34.27
C GLY A 101 11.06 -17.87 34.61
N GLY A 102 9.88 -18.49 34.51
CA GLY A 102 8.69 -18.11 35.28
C GLY A 102 7.88 -16.91 34.76
N VAL A 103 6.69 -17.20 34.25
CA VAL A 103 5.60 -16.24 34.09
C VAL A 103 5.31 -15.58 35.44
N GLN A 104 5.50 -14.26 35.53
CA GLN A 104 4.70 -13.44 36.44
C GLN A 104 4.05 -12.33 35.65
N SER A 105 2.74 -12.50 35.48
CA SER A 105 1.81 -11.46 35.09
C SER A 105 1.86 -10.33 36.12
N GLN A 106 2.30 -9.14 35.71
CA GLN A 106 1.98 -7.90 36.39
C GLN A 106 1.27 -6.99 35.39
N THR A 107 -0.05 -7.13 35.35
CA THR A 107 -0.95 -6.05 34.96
C THR A 107 -0.82 -4.91 35.97
N ALA A 108 -0.31 -3.77 35.55
CA ALA A 108 -0.58 -2.48 36.19
C ALA A 108 -0.48 -1.36 35.17
N SER A 109 -1.66 -0.95 34.70
CA SER A 109 -1.92 0.33 34.06
C SER A 109 -1.31 1.49 34.86
N LYS A 110 -0.30 2.16 34.29
CA LYS A 110 0.06 3.53 34.66
C LYS A 110 0.10 4.35 33.37
N LEU A 111 -0.74 5.37 33.28
CA LEU A 111 -0.57 6.41 32.27
C LEU A 111 0.84 7.02 32.41
N PRO A 112 1.49 7.43 31.31
CA PRO A 112 2.80 8.07 31.39
C PRO A 112 2.73 9.35 32.22
N GLN A 113 3.67 9.51 33.16
CA GLN A 113 3.87 10.80 33.82
C GLN A 113 4.48 11.82 32.85
N PRO A 114 4.17 13.12 32.99
CA PRO A 114 4.51 14.17 32.03
C PRO A 114 6.02 14.44 31.83
N ASP A 115 6.91 13.84 32.62
CA ASP A 115 8.36 14.07 32.52
C ASP A 115 9.08 13.29 31.40
N MET A 116 8.44 12.28 30.78
CA MET A 116 9.09 11.40 29.80
C MET A 116 9.40 12.05 28.46
N LEU A 117 8.69 13.12 28.05
CA LEU A 117 9.02 13.87 26.81
C LEU A 117 10.31 14.70 26.92
N SER A 118 10.84 14.89 28.14
CA SER A 118 12.05 15.69 28.35
C SER A 118 13.35 14.91 28.08
N THR A 119 13.28 13.57 28.05
CA THR A 119 14.45 12.72 27.83
C THR A 119 14.79 12.60 26.33
N GLN A 120 16.06 12.31 26.04
CA GLN A 120 16.51 12.06 24.67
C GLN A 120 15.83 10.83 24.05
N GLU A 121 15.40 9.88 24.88
CA GLU A 121 14.60 8.70 24.49
C GLU A 121 13.18 9.09 24.07
N GLY A 122 12.50 9.92 24.84
CA GLY A 122 11.15 10.40 24.49
C GLY A 122 11.13 11.17 23.17
N LYS A 123 12.12 12.03 22.93
CA LYS A 123 12.28 12.76 21.66
C LYS A 123 12.54 11.82 20.48
N LEU A 124 13.45 10.85 20.65
CA LEU A 124 13.73 9.84 19.63
C LEU A 124 12.44 9.07 19.27
N ALA A 125 11.71 8.62 20.29
CA ALA A 125 10.46 7.90 20.08
C ALA A 125 9.43 8.75 19.33
N GLU A 126 9.24 10.01 19.71
CA GLU A 126 8.32 10.92 19.01
C GLU A 126 8.67 11.09 17.52
N GLU A 127 9.96 11.28 17.21
CA GLU A 127 10.43 11.39 15.82
C GLU A 127 10.28 10.08 15.04
N LEU A 128 10.49 8.93 15.68
CA LEU A 128 10.30 7.62 15.06
C LEU A 128 8.82 7.36 14.75
N HIS A 129 7.89 7.69 15.65
CA HIS A 129 6.45 7.53 15.39
C HIS A 129 5.98 8.37 14.19
N ARG A 130 6.54 9.57 14.03
CA ARG A 130 6.21 10.50 12.94
C ARG A 130 6.92 10.20 11.63
N ASP A 131 7.77 9.18 11.61
CA ASP A 131 8.54 8.83 10.44
C ASP A 131 7.62 8.41 9.27
N SER A 132 7.71 9.11 8.15
CA SER A 132 6.99 8.74 6.91
C SER A 132 7.40 7.38 6.36
N TYR A 133 8.48 6.77 6.87
CA TYR A 133 8.88 5.41 6.53
C TYR A 133 7.72 4.45 6.74
N TRP A 134 7.07 4.54 7.91
CA TRP A 134 5.96 3.67 8.32
C TRP A 134 4.70 3.82 7.47
N ASN A 135 4.61 4.89 6.69
CA ASN A 135 3.49 5.12 5.79
C ASN A 135 3.67 4.42 4.45
N ARG A 136 4.87 3.96 4.09
CA ARG A 136 5.13 3.36 2.77
C ARG A 136 4.35 2.05 2.59
N LEU A 137 3.82 1.83 1.40
CA LEU A 137 3.10 0.61 1.06
C LEU A 137 4.06 -0.58 0.91
N GLY A 138 5.21 -0.37 0.24
CA GLY A 138 6.18 -1.44 -0.03
C GLY A 138 6.67 -2.14 1.25
N ILE A 139 6.89 -1.37 2.32
CA ILE A 139 7.39 -1.93 3.59
C ILE A 139 6.42 -2.90 4.26
N ILE A 140 5.15 -2.93 3.87
CA ILE A 140 4.18 -3.92 4.39
C ILE A 140 4.64 -5.31 4.00
N GLU A 141 5.12 -5.50 2.76
CA GLU A 141 5.65 -6.77 2.30
C GLU A 141 7.02 -7.06 2.93
N GLU A 142 7.89 -6.05 2.99
CA GLU A 142 9.24 -6.16 3.56
C GLU A 142 9.20 -6.61 5.02
N ILE A 143 8.42 -5.93 5.85
CA ILE A 143 8.29 -6.21 7.29
C ILE A 143 7.36 -7.42 7.53
N GLY A 144 6.28 -7.56 6.75
CA GLY A 144 5.35 -8.67 6.92
C GLY A 144 6.02 -10.02 6.70
N GLN A 145 6.80 -10.16 5.62
CA GLN A 145 7.33 -11.46 5.19
C GLN A 145 8.67 -11.82 5.84
N ALA A 146 9.44 -10.86 6.35
CA ALA A 146 10.75 -11.11 6.93
C ALA A 146 10.75 -12.18 8.03
N GLN A 147 11.78 -13.02 8.07
CA GLN A 147 12.02 -13.92 9.21
C GLN A 147 12.61 -13.15 10.40
N ARG A 148 13.65 -12.36 10.14
CA ARG A 148 14.32 -11.47 11.10
C ARG A 148 14.39 -10.07 10.50
N ILE A 149 14.23 -9.04 11.35
CA ILE A 149 14.34 -7.65 10.93
C ILE A 149 15.37 -6.95 11.81
N GLN A 150 16.23 -6.17 11.17
CA GLN A 150 17.14 -5.25 11.83
C GLN A 150 16.79 -3.82 11.42
N VAL A 151 16.56 -2.96 12.40
CA VAL A 151 16.25 -1.54 12.20
C VAL A 151 17.52 -0.74 12.37
N CYS A 152 17.91 -0.05 11.31
CA CYS A 152 19.14 0.72 11.22
C CYS A 152 18.79 2.19 11.03
N PHE A 153 19.33 3.05 11.88
CA PHE A 153 19.10 4.48 11.84
C PHE A 153 20.23 5.20 12.56
N GLY A 154 20.56 6.39 12.06
CA GLY A 154 21.75 7.10 12.51
C GLY A 154 23.04 6.38 12.09
N SER A 155 24.05 6.42 12.96
CA SER A 155 25.35 5.76 12.75
C SER A 155 25.65 4.66 13.77
N ALA A 156 24.75 4.47 14.75
CA ALA A 156 24.78 3.40 15.75
C ALA A 156 24.53 1.99 15.16
N ALA A 157 24.80 0.97 15.96
CA ALA A 157 24.56 -0.42 15.58
C ALA A 157 23.06 -0.72 15.33
N ALA A 158 22.81 -1.78 14.56
CA ALA A 158 21.46 -2.17 14.17
C ALA A 158 20.67 -2.72 15.37
N VAL A 159 19.42 -2.27 15.53
CA VAL A 159 18.52 -2.70 16.61
C VAL A 159 17.65 -3.85 16.12
N ASP A 160 17.51 -4.90 16.93
CA ASP A 160 16.58 -6.00 16.63
C ASP A 160 15.12 -5.51 16.69
N TRP A 161 14.28 -5.98 15.77
CA TRP A 161 12.88 -5.54 15.67
C TRP A 161 12.08 -5.70 16.97
N ASP A 162 12.29 -6.78 17.71
CA ASP A 162 11.53 -6.99 18.95
C ASP A 162 11.93 -5.94 20.00
N GLN A 163 13.21 -5.60 20.08
CA GLN A 163 13.70 -4.54 20.97
C GLN A 163 13.25 -3.16 20.52
N PHE A 164 13.26 -2.91 19.21
CA PHE A 164 12.78 -1.67 18.63
C PHE A 164 11.28 -1.47 18.93
N THR A 165 10.46 -2.51 18.77
CA THR A 165 9.02 -2.42 19.08
C THR A 165 8.75 -2.30 20.58
N LEU A 166 9.53 -2.96 21.45
CA LEU A 166 9.43 -2.78 22.90
C LEU A 166 9.74 -1.33 23.31
N PHE A 167 10.80 -0.74 22.75
CA PHE A 167 11.15 0.67 22.98
C PHE A 167 10.00 1.60 22.58
N ILE A 168 9.40 1.36 21.41
CA ILE A 168 8.27 2.15 20.92
C ILE A 168 7.03 2.00 21.80
N GLN A 169 6.72 0.78 22.25
CA GLN A 169 5.58 0.52 23.16
C GLN A 169 5.73 1.20 24.53
N GLN A 170 6.96 1.36 25.02
CA GLN A 170 7.25 2.06 26.27
C GLN A 170 7.06 3.59 26.14
N HIS A 171 7.02 4.11 24.91
CA HIS A 171 6.92 5.54 24.61
C HIS A 171 5.75 5.80 23.64
N PRO A 172 4.49 5.58 24.07
CA PRO A 172 3.34 5.60 23.17
C PRO A 172 3.18 6.94 22.46
N GLY A 173 3.14 6.91 21.13
CA GLY A 173 2.92 8.07 20.27
C GLY A 173 1.48 8.22 19.78
N VAL A 174 1.23 9.30 19.04
CA VAL A 174 -0.09 9.60 18.42
C VAL A 174 -0.26 8.88 17.09
N HIS A 175 0.85 8.58 16.39
CA HIS A 175 0.83 7.93 15.08
C HIS A 175 0.96 6.43 15.22
N ASN A 176 0.13 5.71 14.49
CA ASN A 176 -0.11 4.28 14.61
C ASN A 176 0.40 3.47 13.40
N GLY A 177 1.24 4.07 12.54
CA GLY A 177 1.78 3.42 11.35
C GLY A 177 2.66 2.21 11.68
N LEU A 178 3.53 2.36 12.67
CA LEU A 178 4.45 1.33 13.15
C LEU A 178 3.71 0.21 13.89
N GLU A 179 2.78 0.56 14.77
CA GLU A 179 1.97 -0.38 15.54
C GLU A 179 1.07 -1.20 14.62
N ARG A 180 0.50 -0.57 13.59
CA ARG A 180 -0.25 -1.28 12.53
C ARG A 180 0.62 -2.33 11.85
N LEU A 181 1.86 -2.01 11.48
CA LEU A 181 2.78 -2.94 10.84
C LEU A 181 3.21 -4.07 11.79
N ALA A 182 3.50 -3.75 13.05
CA ALA A 182 3.81 -4.73 14.08
C ALA A 182 2.63 -5.70 14.28
N GLN A 183 1.41 -5.20 14.36
CA GLN A 183 0.20 -6.02 14.48
C GLN A 183 -0.05 -6.89 13.23
N GLN A 184 0.18 -6.35 12.03
CA GLN A 184 0.08 -7.12 10.79
C GLN A 184 1.09 -8.26 10.75
N ARG A 185 2.33 -8.02 11.19
CA ARG A 185 3.37 -9.06 11.28
C ARG A 185 2.98 -10.20 12.23
N VAL A 186 2.39 -9.88 13.39
CA VAL A 186 1.87 -10.89 14.32
C VAL A 186 0.74 -11.70 13.71
N ASN A 187 -0.16 -11.04 12.97
CA ASN A 187 -1.35 -11.67 12.40
C ASN A 187 -1.12 -12.39 11.06
N LYS A 188 0.10 -12.35 10.50
CA LYS A 188 0.38 -12.81 9.13
C LYS A 188 0.03 -14.28 8.86
N HIS A 189 0.01 -15.12 9.89
CA HIS A 189 -0.29 -16.55 9.78
C HIS A 189 -1.75 -16.91 10.08
N ASN A 190 -2.60 -15.93 10.40
CA ASN A 190 -3.98 -16.19 10.82
C ASN A 190 -4.94 -16.41 9.63
N GLY A 191 -4.43 -16.51 8.40
CA GLY A 191 -5.23 -16.77 7.19
C GLY A 191 -6.16 -15.64 6.76
N SER A 192 -6.18 -14.51 7.47
CA SER A 192 -7.14 -13.41 7.30
C SER A 192 -6.69 -12.31 6.33
N ALA A 193 -5.56 -12.50 5.64
CA ALA A 193 -5.02 -11.53 4.68
C ALA A 193 -5.67 -11.69 3.31
N THR A 194 -6.97 -11.42 3.18
CA THR A 194 -7.64 -11.35 1.87
C THR A 194 -7.27 -10.06 1.15
N LEU A 195 -7.30 -10.07 -0.19
CA LEU A 195 -6.97 -8.90 -0.99
C LEU A 195 -7.84 -7.71 -0.58
N LEU A 196 -9.16 -7.91 -0.45
CA LEU A 196 -10.08 -6.85 -0.07
C LEU A 196 -9.73 -6.26 1.30
N LYS A 197 -9.45 -7.11 2.30
CA LYS A 197 -9.05 -6.65 3.63
C LYS A 197 -7.75 -5.87 3.61
N LEU A 198 -6.77 -6.31 2.82
CA LEU A 198 -5.49 -5.60 2.64
C LEU A 198 -5.69 -4.23 1.98
N LEU A 199 -6.53 -4.13 0.94
CA LEU A 199 -6.86 -2.87 0.29
C LEU A 199 -7.52 -1.89 1.27
N GLN A 200 -8.49 -2.37 2.06
CA GLN A 200 -9.17 -1.56 3.08
C GLN A 200 -8.21 -1.09 4.19
N THR A 201 -7.45 -2.02 4.78
CA THR A 201 -6.58 -1.77 5.95
C THR A 201 -5.40 -0.86 5.59
N ASN A 202 -4.91 -0.96 4.36
CA ASN A 202 -3.72 -0.23 3.89
C ASN A 202 -4.06 0.94 2.97
N ARG A 203 -5.33 1.38 2.91
CA ARG A 203 -5.78 2.42 1.97
C ARG A 203 -4.99 3.73 2.05
N ASN A 204 -4.50 4.07 3.24
CA ASN A 204 -3.73 5.30 3.50
C ASN A 204 -2.22 5.15 3.25
N ALA A 205 -1.70 3.94 3.02
CA ALA A 205 -0.26 3.71 2.84
C ALA A 205 0.25 4.27 1.51
N GLU A 206 1.35 5.01 1.51
CA GLU A 206 1.87 5.79 0.40
C GLU A 206 2.73 4.95 -0.56
N CYS A 207 2.61 5.22 -1.86
CA CYS A 207 3.45 4.64 -2.91
C CYS A 207 3.69 5.67 -4.02
N GLN A 208 4.82 5.54 -4.73
CA GLN A 208 5.16 6.45 -5.82
C GLN A 208 4.35 6.12 -7.08
N ASP A 209 4.30 4.84 -7.46
CA ASP A 209 3.46 4.36 -8.55
C ASP A 209 2.09 3.95 -7.99
N ARG A 210 1.02 4.59 -8.47
CA ARG A 210 -0.35 4.32 -8.03
C ARG A 210 -0.77 2.87 -8.24
N LYS A 211 -0.18 2.17 -9.21
CA LYS A 211 -0.46 0.74 -9.47
C LYS A 211 -0.07 -0.14 -8.28
N ASP A 212 0.94 0.28 -7.53
CA ASP A 212 1.42 -0.47 -6.37
C ASP A 212 0.36 -0.57 -5.27
N LYS A 213 -0.59 0.39 -5.17
CA LYS A 213 -1.75 0.30 -4.25
C LYS A 213 -2.50 -1.02 -4.37
N ILE A 214 -2.48 -1.63 -5.55
CA ILE A 214 -3.04 -2.95 -5.81
C ILE A 214 -1.91 -3.98 -5.86
N TYR A 215 -0.97 -3.81 -6.79
CA TYR A 215 0.02 -4.83 -7.11
C TYR A 215 0.98 -5.16 -5.95
N GLY A 216 1.32 -4.18 -5.10
CA GLY A 216 2.15 -4.38 -3.91
C GLY A 216 1.45 -5.14 -2.78
N LEU A 217 0.13 -5.33 -2.86
CA LEU A 217 -0.64 -6.10 -1.88
C LEU A 217 -1.07 -7.49 -2.40
N VAL A 218 -1.05 -7.68 -3.73
CA VAL A 218 -1.41 -8.97 -4.35
C VAL A 218 -0.49 -10.11 -3.87
N GLY A 219 0.81 -9.86 -3.71
CA GLY A 219 1.76 -10.88 -3.21
C GLY A 219 1.54 -11.30 -1.76
N LEU A 220 0.80 -10.50 -0.98
CA LEU A 220 0.47 -10.77 0.42
C LEU A 220 -0.90 -11.45 0.59
N ALA A 221 -1.78 -11.27 -0.39
CA ALA A 221 -3.15 -11.73 -0.32
C ALA A 221 -3.22 -13.26 -0.48
N SER A 222 -3.88 -13.93 0.47
CA SER A 222 -4.04 -15.39 0.46
C SER A 222 -4.90 -15.90 -0.71
N ASP A 223 -5.80 -15.03 -1.19
CA ASP A 223 -6.82 -15.28 -2.23
C ASP A 223 -6.46 -14.68 -3.60
N ALA A 224 -5.34 -13.95 -3.73
CA ALA A 224 -4.98 -13.26 -4.98
C ALA A 224 -3.84 -13.91 -5.78
N ARG A 225 -3.44 -15.15 -5.48
CA ARG A 225 -2.28 -15.82 -6.14
C ARG A 225 -2.36 -15.86 -7.67
N ASN A 226 -3.57 -15.94 -8.21
CA ASN A 226 -3.84 -16.03 -9.66
C ASN A 226 -4.09 -14.65 -10.31
N PHE A 227 -4.04 -13.57 -9.54
CA PHE A 227 -4.23 -12.23 -10.07
C PHE A 227 -3.04 -11.85 -10.97
N LYS A 228 -3.33 -11.37 -12.19
CA LYS A 228 -2.32 -11.06 -13.20
C LYS A 228 -1.82 -9.61 -13.02
N ILE A 229 -0.53 -9.47 -12.72
CA ILE A 229 0.16 -8.18 -12.63
C ILE A 229 0.64 -7.76 -14.01
N ASP A 230 0.30 -6.54 -14.44
CA ASP A 230 0.79 -5.95 -15.68
C ASP A 230 0.95 -4.43 -15.58
N TYR A 231 2.19 -3.96 -15.40
CA TYR A 231 2.51 -2.54 -15.33
C TYR A 231 2.35 -1.80 -16.67
N ASN A 232 2.03 -2.45 -17.79
CA ASN A 232 1.63 -1.76 -19.04
C ASN A 232 0.18 -1.27 -19.00
N LYS A 233 -0.68 -1.85 -18.16
CA LYS A 233 -2.10 -1.48 -18.11
C LYS A 233 -2.30 -0.08 -17.55
N SER A 234 -3.31 0.60 -18.09
CA SER A 234 -3.81 1.86 -17.53
C SER A 234 -4.47 1.63 -16.16
N LEU A 235 -4.58 2.68 -15.35
CA LEU A 235 -5.24 2.61 -14.04
C LEU A 235 -6.70 2.12 -14.13
N PHE A 236 -7.39 2.44 -15.23
CA PHE A 236 -8.76 1.99 -15.46
C PHE A 236 -8.81 0.50 -15.78
N GLN A 237 -7.92 0.01 -16.65
CA GLN A 237 -7.83 -1.43 -16.94
C GLN A 237 -7.50 -2.25 -15.68
N ILE A 238 -6.63 -1.74 -14.81
CA ILE A 238 -6.32 -2.40 -13.53
C ILE A 238 -7.53 -2.39 -12.60
N TRP A 239 -8.29 -1.29 -12.56
CA TRP A 239 -9.55 -1.25 -11.81
C TRP A 239 -10.54 -2.33 -12.33
N THR A 240 -10.69 -2.46 -13.65
CA THR A 240 -11.53 -3.50 -14.28
C THR A 240 -11.04 -4.89 -13.90
N ASP A 241 -9.73 -5.17 -14.02
CA ASP A 241 -9.14 -6.47 -13.65
C ASP A 241 -9.45 -6.84 -12.19
N VAL A 242 -9.35 -5.89 -11.26
CA VAL A 242 -9.64 -6.12 -9.83
C VAL A 242 -11.12 -6.46 -9.64
N MET A 243 -12.02 -5.68 -10.23
CA MET A 243 -13.46 -5.92 -10.09
C MET A 243 -13.87 -7.27 -10.71
N GLU A 244 -13.38 -7.58 -11.91
CA GLU A 244 -13.63 -8.86 -12.58
C GLU A 244 -13.03 -10.04 -11.80
N PHE A 245 -11.82 -9.89 -11.23
CA PHE A 245 -11.18 -10.92 -10.42
C PHE A 245 -11.98 -11.21 -9.15
N LEU A 246 -12.36 -10.17 -8.39
CA LEU A 246 -13.15 -10.34 -7.18
C LEU A 246 -14.51 -10.98 -7.48
N ASN A 247 -15.15 -10.62 -8.60
CA ASN A 247 -16.41 -11.22 -9.01
C ASN A 247 -16.25 -12.69 -9.43
N LEU A 248 -15.25 -12.98 -10.27
CA LEU A 248 -14.93 -14.34 -10.72
C LEU A 248 -14.69 -15.29 -9.55
N GLN A 249 -14.00 -14.82 -8.51
CA GLN A 249 -13.63 -15.62 -7.34
C GLN A 249 -14.65 -15.52 -6.20
N SER A 250 -15.74 -14.77 -6.36
CA SER A 250 -16.76 -14.54 -5.32
C SER A 250 -16.19 -13.92 -4.02
N LEU A 251 -15.21 -13.02 -4.14
CA LEU A 251 -14.42 -12.44 -3.04
C LEU A 251 -14.95 -11.08 -2.54
N PHE A 252 -16.21 -10.75 -2.81
CA PHE A 252 -16.81 -9.52 -2.27
C PHE A 252 -17.14 -9.61 -0.78
N GLU A 253 -17.06 -10.79 -0.14
CA GLU A 253 -17.24 -10.96 1.31
C GLU A 253 -18.54 -10.35 1.90
N GLY A 254 -19.58 -10.18 1.09
CA GLY A 254 -20.84 -9.53 1.50
C GLY A 254 -20.81 -8.00 1.47
N GLU A 255 -19.68 -7.40 1.09
CA GLU A 255 -19.53 -5.97 0.84
C GLU A 255 -20.27 -5.53 -0.42
N ASP A 256 -20.73 -4.28 -0.42
CA ASP A 256 -21.40 -3.69 -1.57
C ASP A 256 -20.39 -3.46 -2.72
N ILE A 257 -20.72 -3.94 -3.91
CA ILE A 257 -19.88 -3.81 -5.11
C ILE A 257 -19.58 -2.34 -5.43
N THR A 258 -20.51 -1.42 -5.16
CA THR A 258 -20.29 0.02 -5.34
C THR A 258 -19.28 0.58 -4.34
N PHE A 259 -19.31 0.09 -3.10
CA PHE A 259 -18.32 0.46 -2.09
C PHE A 259 -16.93 -0.06 -2.48
N VAL A 260 -16.82 -1.33 -2.87
CA VAL A 260 -15.55 -1.94 -3.30
C VAL A 260 -15.02 -1.26 -4.57
N GLY A 261 -15.88 -1.04 -5.57
CA GLY A 261 -15.53 -0.32 -6.78
C GLY A 261 -15.04 1.11 -6.50
N GLY A 262 -15.71 1.81 -5.58
CA GLY A 262 -15.30 3.13 -5.10
C GLY A 262 -13.95 3.12 -4.37
N LEU A 263 -13.72 2.12 -3.51
CA LEU A 263 -12.44 1.92 -2.83
C LEU A 263 -11.30 1.72 -3.83
N VAL A 264 -11.39 0.72 -4.71
CA VAL A 264 -10.34 0.41 -5.71
C VAL A 264 -10.08 1.62 -6.61
N LYS A 265 -11.15 2.30 -7.03
CA LYS A 265 -11.06 3.53 -7.83
C LYS A 265 -10.29 4.62 -7.08
N SER A 266 -10.63 4.87 -5.81
CA SER A 266 -9.96 5.90 -5.00
C SER A 266 -8.47 5.60 -4.79
N LEU A 267 -8.10 4.33 -4.66
CA LEU A 267 -6.71 3.90 -4.50
C LEU A 267 -5.90 4.19 -5.76
N LEU A 268 -6.38 3.73 -6.92
CA LEU A 268 -5.67 3.86 -8.20
C LEU A 268 -5.72 5.29 -8.75
N MET A 269 -6.88 5.93 -8.72
CA MET A 269 -7.14 7.17 -9.45
C MET A 269 -7.18 8.43 -8.55
N GLY A 270 -7.21 8.26 -7.23
CA GLY A 270 -7.34 9.37 -6.28
C GLY A 270 -8.64 10.16 -6.47
N THR A 271 -8.58 11.46 -6.21
CA THR A 271 -9.70 12.40 -6.41
C THR A 271 -9.80 12.92 -7.85
N ASN A 272 -8.84 12.57 -8.71
CA ASN A 272 -8.70 13.10 -10.08
C ASN A 272 -9.67 12.48 -11.10
N TYR A 273 -10.59 11.63 -10.64
CA TYR A 273 -11.59 10.96 -11.47
C TYR A 273 -12.97 11.06 -10.83
N SER A 274 -13.44 12.30 -10.64
CA SER A 274 -14.81 12.55 -10.21
C SER A 274 -15.81 12.00 -11.24
N PRO A 275 -17.05 11.66 -10.84
CA PRO A 275 -18.09 11.25 -11.79
C PRO A 275 -18.24 12.20 -12.97
N LEU A 276 -18.12 13.52 -12.73
CA LEU A 276 -18.17 14.55 -13.77
C LEU A 276 -17.02 14.42 -14.76
N GLN A 277 -15.79 14.22 -14.28
CA GLN A 277 -14.61 14.04 -15.15
C GLN A 277 -14.69 12.77 -15.99
N GLN A 278 -15.38 11.73 -15.49
CA GLN A 278 -15.63 10.52 -16.26
C GLN A 278 -16.65 10.74 -17.37
N ILE A 279 -17.72 11.50 -17.09
CA ILE A 279 -18.76 11.86 -18.08
C ILE A 279 -18.19 12.79 -19.17
N LEU A 280 -17.26 13.67 -18.79
CA LEU A 280 -16.63 14.63 -19.71
C LEU A 280 -15.51 14.04 -20.56
N ARG A 281 -15.13 12.77 -20.37
CA ARG A 281 -14.17 12.12 -21.28
C ARG A 281 -14.76 12.05 -22.68
N PRO A 282 -13.99 12.38 -23.73
CA PRO A 282 -14.41 12.11 -25.10
C PRO A 282 -14.76 10.63 -25.21
N TYR A 283 -16.00 10.35 -25.61
CA TYR A 283 -16.40 8.99 -25.95
C TYR A 283 -15.64 8.59 -27.21
N GLY A 284 -14.59 7.78 -27.04
CA GLY A 284 -14.02 6.99 -28.12
C GLY A 284 -14.71 5.64 -28.09
N PRO A 285 -15.36 5.18 -29.17
CA PRO A 285 -15.78 3.78 -29.24
C PRO A 285 -14.54 2.92 -29.04
N GLU A 286 -14.55 2.05 -28.03
CA GLU A 286 -13.49 1.05 -27.88
C GLU A 286 -13.64 0.07 -29.05
N ASP A 287 -12.61 -0.06 -29.88
CA ASP A 287 -12.59 -1.05 -30.95
C ASP A 287 -12.65 -2.46 -30.33
N GLY A 288 -13.83 -3.07 -30.33
CA GLY A 288 -13.95 -4.54 -30.34
C GLY A 288 -14.35 -5.28 -29.05
N ASP A 289 -15.14 -4.71 -28.14
CA ASP A 289 -15.78 -5.53 -27.09
C ASP A 289 -17.30 -5.25 -26.95
N ASP A 290 -18.02 -5.27 -28.07
CA ASP A 290 -19.49 -5.41 -28.12
C ASP A 290 -19.95 -6.82 -27.68
N THR A 291 -19.23 -7.44 -26.74
CA THR A 291 -19.59 -8.74 -26.20
C THR A 291 -20.83 -8.57 -25.34
N ILE A 292 -22.01 -8.85 -25.91
CA ILE A 292 -23.26 -8.90 -25.16
C ILE A 292 -23.18 -10.08 -24.19
N ILE A 293 -23.04 -9.77 -22.90
CA ILE A 293 -23.03 -10.78 -21.84
C ILE A 293 -24.48 -11.20 -21.57
N THR A 294 -24.90 -12.32 -22.16
CA THR A 294 -26.23 -12.90 -21.96
C THR A 294 -26.31 -13.83 -20.74
N ASN A 295 -25.18 -14.40 -20.32
CA ASN A 295 -25.11 -15.27 -19.16
C ASN A 295 -24.93 -14.46 -17.87
N ILE A 296 -25.96 -14.41 -17.02
CA ILE A 296 -25.95 -13.71 -15.73
C ILE A 296 -24.94 -14.26 -14.71
N ASN A 297 -24.37 -15.44 -14.95
CA ASN A 297 -23.31 -16.04 -14.13
C ASN A 297 -21.91 -15.82 -14.72
N HIS A 298 -21.80 -15.06 -15.80
CA HIS A 298 -20.51 -14.66 -16.35
C HIS A 298 -19.77 -13.73 -15.37
N TYR A 299 -18.45 -13.86 -15.26
CA TYR A 299 -17.66 -13.07 -14.30
C TYR A 299 -17.62 -11.56 -14.59
N LYS A 300 -17.94 -11.16 -15.83
CA LYS A 300 -18.18 -9.75 -16.19
C LYS A 300 -19.59 -9.25 -15.84
N ALA A 301 -20.51 -10.13 -15.41
CA ALA A 301 -21.85 -9.76 -14.98
C ALA A 301 -21.87 -9.55 -13.45
N PHE A 302 -22.14 -8.32 -13.02
CA PHE A 302 -22.21 -7.95 -11.61
C PHE A 302 -23.65 -7.90 -11.12
N LYS A 303 -23.90 -8.40 -9.90
CA LYS A 303 -25.23 -8.38 -9.27
C LYS A 303 -25.30 -7.24 -8.26
N LEU A 304 -26.11 -6.23 -8.56
CA LEU A 304 -26.36 -5.09 -7.67
C LEU A 304 -27.74 -5.23 -7.03
N LYS A 305 -27.85 -4.94 -5.73
CA LYS A 305 -29.15 -4.77 -5.08
C LYS A 305 -29.61 -3.33 -5.31
N GLY A 306 -30.79 -3.18 -5.87
CA GLY A 306 -31.42 -1.87 -6.08
C GLY A 306 -32.82 -1.84 -5.48
N ALA A 307 -33.31 -0.65 -5.20
CA ALA A 307 -34.71 -0.39 -4.92
C ALA A 307 -35.33 0.35 -6.11
N MET A 308 -36.56 -0.01 -6.48
CA MET A 308 -37.32 0.75 -7.45
C MET A 308 -37.81 2.04 -6.79
N LEU A 309 -37.12 3.16 -7.04
CA LEU A 309 -37.49 4.47 -6.51
C LEU A 309 -38.60 5.15 -7.34
N GLY A 310 -38.78 4.70 -8.58
CA GLY A 310 -39.77 5.23 -9.50
C GLY A 310 -39.56 4.61 -10.88
N VAL A 311 -40.48 4.92 -11.79
CA VAL A 311 -40.40 4.52 -13.20
C VAL A 311 -40.24 5.77 -14.02
N VAL A 312 -39.27 5.79 -14.94
CA VAL A 312 -39.18 6.84 -15.95
C VAL A 312 -40.33 6.63 -16.92
N ILE A 313 -41.41 7.38 -16.74
CA ILE A 313 -42.63 7.27 -17.53
C ILE A 313 -42.43 7.89 -18.91
N HIS A 314 -41.65 8.97 -18.97
CA HIS A 314 -41.35 9.71 -20.19
C HIS A 314 -39.89 10.16 -20.20
N VAL A 315 -39.17 9.79 -21.26
CA VAL A 315 -37.87 10.39 -21.61
C VAL A 315 -38.13 11.51 -22.61
N GLY A 316 -37.50 12.66 -22.41
CA GLY A 316 -37.64 13.80 -23.31
C GLY A 316 -37.07 13.56 -24.71
N PRO A 317 -37.46 14.40 -25.69
CA PRO A 317 -36.92 14.33 -27.04
C PRO A 317 -35.41 14.54 -27.03
N HIS A 318 -34.72 13.98 -28.02
CA HIS A 318 -33.26 14.08 -28.12
C HIS A 318 -32.82 15.56 -28.20
N PRO A 319 -31.64 15.98 -27.70
CA PRO A 319 -31.23 17.40 -27.73
C PRO A 319 -31.30 18.06 -29.11
N ARG A 320 -31.06 17.29 -30.18
CA ARG A 320 -31.23 17.75 -31.57
C ARG A 320 -32.71 18.00 -31.94
N GLU A 321 -33.63 17.17 -31.46
CA GLU A 321 -35.07 17.31 -31.68
C GLU A 321 -35.67 18.46 -30.89
N ILE A 322 -35.12 18.78 -29.72
CA ILE A 322 -35.55 19.94 -28.92
C ILE A 322 -35.48 21.24 -29.73
N VAL A 323 -34.43 21.39 -30.55
CA VAL A 323 -34.25 22.60 -31.38
C VAL A 323 -34.95 22.49 -32.72
N SER A 324 -35.03 21.29 -33.30
CA SER A 324 -35.50 21.08 -34.68
C SER A 324 -36.96 20.64 -34.81
N ASN A 325 -37.62 20.21 -33.72
CA ASN A 325 -38.96 19.68 -33.75
C ASN A 325 -39.78 20.12 -32.53
N LEU A 326 -40.32 21.34 -32.60
CA LEU A 326 -41.17 21.93 -31.55
C LEU A 326 -42.37 21.04 -31.17
N SER A 327 -42.97 20.32 -32.14
CA SER A 327 -44.10 19.42 -31.86
C SER A 327 -43.73 18.23 -30.96
N ALA A 328 -42.48 17.75 -31.05
CA ALA A 328 -41.99 16.69 -30.17
C ALA A 328 -41.77 17.20 -28.74
N VAL A 329 -41.36 18.46 -28.61
CA VAL A 329 -41.24 19.16 -27.32
C VAL A 329 -42.61 19.39 -26.70
N ASP A 330 -43.59 19.89 -27.48
CA ASP A 330 -44.95 20.12 -27.01
C ASP A 330 -45.60 18.82 -26.51
N LYS A 331 -45.51 17.73 -27.28
CA LYS A 331 -46.01 16.41 -26.86
C LYS A 331 -45.34 15.88 -25.59
N TRP A 332 -44.06 16.21 -25.39
CA TRP A 332 -43.36 15.82 -24.17
C TRP A 332 -43.81 16.66 -22.96
N ILE A 333 -44.02 17.96 -23.14
CA ILE A 333 -44.56 18.86 -22.11
C ILE A 333 -45.98 18.43 -21.71
N GLU A 334 -46.86 18.16 -22.68
CA GLU A 334 -48.21 17.65 -22.41
C GLU A 334 -48.19 16.37 -21.57
N ARG A 335 -47.28 15.45 -21.89
CA ARG A 335 -47.09 14.20 -21.15
C ARG A 335 -46.55 14.41 -19.73
N ILE A 336 -45.70 15.41 -19.50
CA ILE A 336 -45.27 15.78 -18.15
C ILE A 336 -46.46 16.34 -17.37
N GLN A 337 -47.21 17.27 -17.97
CA GLN A 337 -48.37 17.90 -17.34
C GLN A 337 -49.48 16.90 -16.99
N ALA A 338 -49.68 15.86 -17.79
CA ALA A 338 -50.68 14.83 -17.52
C ALA A 338 -50.35 13.92 -16.31
N ASN A 339 -49.11 13.96 -15.81
CA ASN A 339 -48.66 13.12 -14.68
C ASN A 339 -48.48 13.91 -13.36
N TYR A 340 -48.73 15.22 -13.37
CA TYR A 340 -48.77 16.12 -12.20
C TYR A 340 -50.20 16.59 -11.96
#